data_AF-A0A965UPJ4-F1
#
_entry.id   AF-A0A965UPJ4-F1
#
_cell.length_a   1.000
_cell.length_b   1.000
_cell.length_c   1.000
_cell.angle_alpha   90.00
_cell.angle_beta   90.00
_cell.angle_gamma   90.00
#
_symmetry.space_group_name_H-M   'P 1'
#
loop_
_entity.id
_entity.type
_entity.pdbx_description
1 polymer ?
#
loop_
_entity_poly.entity_id
_entity_poly.type
_entity_poly.pdbx_seq_one_letter_code
_entity_poly.pdbx_strand_id
1 'polypeptide(L)'
;MFILTILGQEDEGVYSVLNPNGDKIIYIFEEEDDAVRYAMMLEEQDYPEMHVIEVEDEVIIKTCEQYEYNYIVITENDIVIPPKY
;
A
#
# COMPACT_ATOMS: atom_id res chain seq x y z
N MET A 1 -3.48 -10.87 -2.29
CA MET A 1 -2.67 -9.64 -2.38
C MET A 1 -2.84 -8.86 -1.09
N PHE A 2 -1.98 -7.88 -0.83
CA PHE A 2 -1.95 -7.17 0.44
C PHE A 2 -1.86 -5.66 0.22
N ILE A 3 -2.56 -4.90 1.05
CA ILE A 3 -2.52 -3.43 1.08
C ILE A 3 -2.35 -2.95 2.52
N LEU A 4 -1.95 -1.68 2.69
CA LEU A 4 -1.78 -1.07 4.00
C LEU A 4 -2.91 -0.08 4.29
N THR A 5 -3.41 -0.11 5.52
CA THR A 5 -4.31 0.89 6.10
C THR A 5 -3.76 1.35 7.44
N ILE A 6 -4.32 2.41 8.02
CA ILE A 6 -3.98 2.80 9.39
C ILE A 6 -4.77 1.88 10.34
N LEU A 7 -4.11 1.32 11.36
CA LEU A 7 -4.76 0.44 12.33
C LEU A 7 -5.93 1.16 13.02
N GLY A 8 -7.11 0.53 13.00
CA GLY A 8 -8.34 1.08 13.53
C GLY A 8 -9.04 2.11 12.63
N GLN A 9 -8.54 2.33 11.42
CA GLN A 9 -9.11 3.19 10.38
C GLN A 9 -9.23 2.46 9.03
N GLU A 10 -9.43 1.15 9.07
CA GLU A 10 -9.48 0.27 7.88
C GLU A 10 -10.58 0.72 6.89
N ASP A 11 -11.68 1.28 7.41
CA ASP A 11 -12.80 1.79 6.62
C ASP A 11 -12.60 3.23 6.09
N GLU A 12 -11.57 3.95 6.53
CA GLU A 12 -11.32 5.34 6.13
C GLU A 12 -10.53 5.45 4.83
N GLY A 13 -9.80 4.40 4.45
CA GLY A 13 -9.12 4.31 3.17
C GLY A 13 -7.80 3.55 3.21
N VAL A 14 -7.14 3.51 2.05
CA VAL A 14 -5.88 2.79 1.84
C VAL A 14 -4.71 3.77 1.83
N TYR A 15 -3.58 3.36 2.38
CA TYR A 15 -2.33 4.08 2.28
C TYR A 15 -1.89 4.25 0.82
N SER A 16 -1.38 5.43 0.48
CA SER A 16 -0.90 5.74 -0.87
C SER A 16 0.35 6.61 -0.83
N VAL A 17 1.26 6.39 -1.76
CA VAL A 17 2.48 7.19 -1.96
C VAL A 17 2.24 8.28 -3.00
N LEU A 18 2.78 9.47 -2.77
CA LEU A 18 2.81 10.52 -3.80
C LEU A 18 3.98 10.30 -4.76
N ASN A 19 3.68 10.28 -6.06
CA ASN A 19 4.71 10.29 -7.09
C ASN A 19 5.29 11.71 -7.29
N PRO A 20 6.35 11.89 -8.10
CA PRO A 20 6.94 13.21 -8.36
C PRO A 20 6.00 14.24 -9.00
N ASN A 21 4.93 13.80 -9.64
CA ASN A 21 3.91 14.65 -10.25
C ASN A 21 2.80 15.05 -9.25
N GLY A 22 2.80 14.48 -8.04
CA GLY A 22 1.78 14.70 -7.02
C GLY A 22 0.58 13.74 -7.09
N ASP A 23 0.62 12.73 -7.95
CA ASP A 23 -0.44 11.72 -8.01
C ASP A 23 -0.29 10.72 -6.87
N LYS A 24 -1.42 10.30 -6.30
CA LYS A 24 -1.48 9.22 -5.32
C LYS A 24 -1.39 7.88 -6.03
N ILE A 25 -0.47 7.03 -5.57
CA ILE A 25 -0.27 5.66 -6.04
C ILE A 25 -0.50 4.70 -4.88
N ILE A 26 -1.41 3.76 -5.04
CA ILE A 26 -1.65 2.67 -4.10
C ILE A 26 -0.61 1.58 -4.35
N TYR A 27 0.08 1.14 -3.30
CA TYR A 27 0.98 -0.01 -3.37
C TYR A 27 0.21 -1.27 -2.99
N ILE A 28 0.23 -2.25 -3.89
CA ILE A 28 -0.39 -3.56 -3.70
C ILE A 28 0.74 -4.57 -3.68
N PHE A 29 0.85 -5.35 -2.62
CA PHE A 29 1.91 -6.34 -2.45
C PHE A 29 1.38 -7.73 -2.82
N GLU A 30 2.18 -8.51 -3.55
CA GLU A 30 1.86 -9.92 -3.79
C GLU A 30 2.07 -10.74 -2.51
N GLU A 31 3.17 -10.49 -1.81
CA GLU A 31 3.59 -11.21 -0.60
C GLU A 31 3.29 -10.42 0.69
N GLU A 32 2.79 -11.13 1.70
CA GLU A 32 2.46 -10.55 3.01
C GLU A 32 3.71 -10.01 3.72
N ASP A 33 4.79 -10.78 3.70
CA ASP A 33 6.06 -10.45 4.36
C ASP A 33 6.64 -9.12 3.85
N ASP A 34 6.47 -8.82 2.56
CA ASP A 34 6.91 -7.55 1.98
C ASP A 34 6.02 -6.37 2.42
N ALA A 35 4.71 -6.58 2.52
CA ALA A 35 3.78 -5.58 3.04
C ALA A 35 4.07 -5.28 4.53
N VAL A 36 4.30 -6.31 5.35
CA VAL A 36 4.66 -6.19 6.77
C VAL A 36 5.99 -5.46 6.93
N ARG A 37 7.01 -5.84 6.16
CA ARG A 37 8.32 -5.17 6.18
C ARG A 37 8.18 -3.69 5.79
N TYR A 38 7.35 -3.38 4.81
CA TYR A 38 7.09 -1.99 4.40
C TYR A 38 6.34 -1.19 5.48
N ALA A 39 5.35 -1.80 6.14
CA ALA A 39 4.63 -1.22 7.27
C ALA A 39 5.60 -0.83 8.41
N MET A 40 6.50 -1.73 8.80
CA MET A 40 7.51 -1.45 9.82
C MET A 40 8.41 -0.27 9.44
N MET A 41 8.82 -0.16 8.17
CA MET A 41 9.62 0.98 7.70
C MET A 41 8.86 2.31 7.69
N LEU A 42 7.52 2.29 7.55
CA LEU A 42 6.70 3.48 7.70
C LEU A 42 6.63 3.92 9.16
N GLU A 43 6.41 2.98 10.08
CA GLU A 43 6.36 3.25 11.52
C GLU A 43 7.69 3.82 12.04
N GLU A 44 8.83 3.32 11.53
CA GLU A 44 10.15 3.91 11.80
C GLU A 44 10.31 5.35 11.30
N GLN A 45 9.43 5.80 10.39
CA GLN A 45 9.35 7.17 9.87
C GLN A 45 8.21 7.98 10.52
N ASP A 46 7.80 7.60 11.73
CA ASP A 46 6.75 8.27 12.51
C ASP A 46 5.35 8.21 11.88
N TYR A 47 5.09 7.30 10.94
CA TYR A 47 3.72 6.99 10.54
C TYR A 47 2.97 6.28 11.69
N PRO A 48 1.63 6.38 11.73
CA PRO A 48 0.81 5.57 12.64
C PRO A 48 1.07 4.07 12.47
N GLU A 49 0.67 3.28 13.47
CA GLU A 49 0.67 1.82 13.35
C GLU A 49 -0.16 1.39 12.14
N MET A 50 0.45 0.58 11.29
CA MET A 50 -0.13 0.19 10.00
C MET A 50 -0.72 -1.22 10.10
N HIS A 51 -1.85 -1.42 9.43
CA HIS A 51 -2.51 -2.71 9.33
C HIS A 51 -2.40 -3.24 7.90
N VAL A 52 -1.78 -4.41 7.77
CA VAL A 52 -1.71 -5.17 6.52
C VAL A 52 -3.01 -5.95 6.36
N ILE A 53 -3.71 -5.71 5.25
CA ILE A 53 -4.99 -6.35 4.94
C ILE A 53 -4.83 -7.23 3.71
N GLU A 54 -5.21 -8.49 3.84
CA GLU A 54 -5.35 -9.41 2.70
C GLU A 54 -6.58 -9.03 1.88
N VAL A 55 -6.39 -8.89 0.57
CA VAL A 55 -7.41 -8.59 -0.42
C VAL A 55 -7.33 -9.56 -1.58
N GLU A 56 -8.49 -9.89 -2.14
CA GLU A 56 -8.58 -10.64 -3.39
C GLU A 56 -7.98 -9.83 -4.54
N ASP A 57 -7.13 -10.47 -5.33
CA ASP A 57 -6.39 -9.88 -6.45
C ASP A 57 -7.33 -9.24 -7.49
N GLU A 58 -8.34 -9.98 -7.95
CA GLU A 58 -9.29 -9.47 -8.93
C GLU A 58 -10.09 -8.29 -8.39
N VAL A 59 -10.41 -8.30 -7.09
CA VAL A 59 -11.26 -7.28 -6.46
C VAL A 59 -10.49 -5.97 -6.33
N ILE A 60 -9.25 -6.00 -5.82
CA ILE A 60 -8.47 -4.78 -5.63
C ILE A 60 -8.13 -4.11 -6.97
N ILE A 61 -7.75 -4.90 -7.98
CA ILE A 61 -7.41 -4.39 -9.30
C ILE A 61 -8.64 -3.77 -9.98
N LYS A 62 -9.77 -4.48 -10.01
CA LYS A 62 -11.02 -3.94 -10.59
C LYS A 62 -11.47 -2.67 -9.87
N THR A 63 -11.29 -2.60 -8.54
CA THR A 63 -11.62 -1.41 -7.75
C THR A 63 -10.75 -0.23 -8.18
N CYS A 64 -9.43 -0.41 -8.26
CA CYS A 64 -8.52 0.63 -8.70
C CYS A 64 -8.84 1.11 -10.13
N GLU A 65 -9.10 0.20 -11.06
CA GLU A 65 -9.47 0.53 -12.44
C GLU A 65 -10.81 1.28 -12.51
N GLN A 66 -11.83 0.81 -11.79
CA GLN A 66 -13.17 1.41 -11.78
C GLN A 66 -13.17 2.85 -11.26
N TYR A 67 -12.34 3.14 -10.26
CA TYR A 67 -12.26 4.47 -9.64
C TYR A 67 -11.08 5.31 -10.16
N GLU A 68 -10.40 4.86 -11.21
CA GLU A 68 -9.23 5.52 -11.81
C GLU A 68 -8.12 5.84 -10.78
N TYR A 69 -7.93 4.94 -9.81
CA TYR A 69 -6.83 5.03 -8.86
C TYR A 69 -5.56 4.48 -9.50
N ASN A 70 -4.49 5.27 -9.44
CA ASN A 70 -3.18 4.76 -9.81
C ASN A 70 -2.71 3.75 -8.77
N TYR A 71 -2.17 2.63 -9.23
CA TYR A 71 -1.62 1.60 -8.38
C TYR A 71 -0.36 1.00 -9.00
N ILE A 72 0.45 0.36 -8.17
CA ILE A 72 1.58 -0.48 -8.59
C ILE A 72 1.48 -1.79 -7.80
N VAL A 73 1.67 -2.91 -8.50
CA VAL A 73 1.83 -4.22 -7.89
C VAL A 73 3.32 -4.45 -7.61
N ILE A 74 3.65 -4.73 -6.36
CA ILE A 74 4.99 -5.03 -5.86
C ILE A 74 5.10 -6.55 -5.76
N THR A 75 5.98 -7.12 -6.59
CA THR A 75 6.23 -8.57 -6.64
C THR A 75 7.32 -8.97 -5.65
N GLU A 76 7.48 -10.27 -5.42
CA GLU A 76 8.57 -10.85 -4.58
C GLU A 76 9.99 -10.42 -5.03
N ASN A 77 10.14 -9.97 -6.27
CA ASN A 77 11.42 -9.57 -6.85
C ASN A 77 11.69 -8.06 -6.73
N ASP A 78 10.72 -7.29 -6.23
CA ASP A 78 10.81 -5.84 -6.14
C ASP A 78 11.27 -5.39 -4.74
N ILE A 79 12.25 -4.49 -4.70
CA ILE A 79 12.65 -3.83 -3.46
C ILE A 79 12.04 -2.43 -3.41
N VAL A 80 11.09 -2.24 -2.52
CA VAL A 80 10.48 -0.94 -2.23
C VAL A 80 10.88 -0.41 -0.85
N ILE A 81 11.10 0.90 -0.81
CA ILE A 81 11.45 1.66 0.39
C ILE A 81 10.49 2.86 0.47
N PRO A 82 9.91 3.17 1.63
CA PRO A 82 9.05 4.34 1.74
C PRO A 82 9.80 5.65 1.44
N PRO A 83 9.14 6.61 0.77
CA PRO A 83 9.73 7.93 0.53
C PRO A 83 9.93 8.68 1.85
N LYS A 84 11.07 9.38 1.95
CA LYS A 84 11.37 10.30 3.05
C LYS A 84 10.91 11.69 2.63
N TYR A 85 9.74 12.12 3.11
CA TYR A 85 9.23 13.46 2.86
C TYR A 85 9.92 14.51 3.74
#